data_AF-A0A930KMK7-F1
#
_entry.id   AF-A0A930KMK7-F1
#
_cell.length_a   1.000
_cell.length_b   1.000
_cell.length_c   1.000
_cell.angle_alpha   90.00
_cell.angle_beta   90.00
_cell.angle_gamma   90.00
#
_symmetry.space_group_name_H-M   'P 1'
#
loop_
_entity.id
_entity.type
_entity.pdbx_description
1 polymer ?
#
loop_
_entity_poly.entity_id
_entity_poly.type
_entity_poly.pdbx_seq_one_letter_code
_entity_poly.pdbx_strand_id
1 'polypeptide(L)'
;GNCVHAKSYSSIFMTLCSSQEINDIFRWSEDNEQIQEKARIINKYYKGDSQYKKKIASTLLESFLFYSGFYLPFKWSSKGKLTNTADIIRLIVRDEAVHGYY
;
A
#
# COMPACT_ATOMS: atom_id res chain seq x y z
N GLY A 1 0.44 11.47 -4.96
CA GLY A 1 -0.14 10.11 -5.01
C GLY A 1 -0.84 9.72 -3.72
N ASN A 2 -0.07 9.56 -2.63
CA ASN A 2 -0.42 8.77 -1.43
C ASN A 2 -1.84 8.95 -0.83
N CYS A 3 -2.39 10.17 -0.80
CA CYS A 3 -3.73 10.41 -0.26
C CYS A 3 -4.85 9.77 -1.10
N VAL A 4 -4.70 9.72 -2.43
CA VAL A 4 -5.68 9.10 -3.34
C VAL A 4 -5.64 7.57 -3.22
N HIS A 5 -4.45 7.00 -3.03
CA HIS A 5 -4.26 5.56 -2.84
C HIS A 5 -4.92 5.07 -1.54
N ALA A 6 -4.66 5.76 -0.42
CA ALA A 6 -5.29 5.45 0.86
C ALA A 6 -6.83 5.52 0.79
N LYS A 7 -7.36 6.58 0.16
CA LYS A 7 -8.82 6.75 -0.02
C LYS A 7 -9.44 5.64 -0.88
N SER A 8 -8.72 5.14 -1.88
CA SER A 8 -9.16 4.04 -2.74
C SER A 8 -9.35 2.75 -1.96
N TYR A 9 -8.44 2.42 -1.03
CA TYR A 9 -8.61 1.28 -0.12
C TYR A 9 -9.82 1.46 0.81
N SER A 10 -10.04 2.66 1.35
CA SER A 10 -11.22 2.94 2.16
C SER A 10 -12.53 2.74 1.38
N SER A 11 -12.59 3.16 0.11
CA SER A 11 -13.77 2.93 -0.75
C SER A 11 -14.02 1.43 -1.02
N ILE A 12 -12.96 0.65 -1.23
CA ILE A 12 -13.06 -0.82 -1.38
C ILE A 12 -13.63 -1.44 -0.09
N PHE A 13 -13.07 -1.10 1.06
CA PHE A 13 -13.52 -1.64 2.35
C PHE A 13 -14.97 -1.28 2.68
N MET A 14 -15.36 -0.02 2.49
CA MET A 14 -16.74 0.42 2.74
C MET A 14 -17.78 -0.29 1.86
N THR A 15 -17.35 -0.86 0.73
CA THR A 15 -18.23 -1.58 -0.21
C THR A 15 -18.29 -3.07 0.09
N LEU A 16 -17.18 -3.67 0.54
CA LEU A 16 -17.02 -5.13 0.63
C LEU A 16 -16.99 -5.68 2.06
N CYS A 17 -16.73 -4.83 3.06
CA CYS A 17 -16.51 -5.24 4.44
C CYS A 17 -17.50 -4.56 5.39
N SER A 18 -17.85 -5.25 6.46
CA SER A 18 -18.57 -4.68 7.59
C SER A 18 -17.67 -3.73 8.40
N SER A 19 -18.27 -2.82 9.18
CA SER A 19 -17.50 -1.92 10.06
C SER A 19 -16.65 -2.68 11.08
N GLN A 20 -17.10 -3.86 11.54
CA GLN A 20 -16.34 -4.69 12.46
C GLN A 20 -15.07 -5.24 11.81
N GLU A 21 -15.17 -5.82 10.61
CA GLU A 21 -14.00 -6.32 9.86
C GLU A 21 -13.00 -5.20 9.57
N ILE A 22 -13.50 -4.01 9.22
CA ILE A 22 -12.64 -2.84 8.99
C ILE A 22 -11.85 -2.49 10.25
N ASN A 23 -12.52 -2.39 11.40
CA ASN A 23 -11.87 -2.09 12.68
C ASN A 23 -10.83 -3.15 13.05
N ASP A 24 -11.14 -4.43 12.83
CA ASP A 24 -10.23 -5.53 13.14
C ASP A 24 -8.99 -5.51 12.23
N ILE A 25 -9.14 -5.15 10.95
CA ILE A 25 -8.01 -4.98 10.02
C ILE A 25 -7.10 -3.83 10.45
N PHE A 26 -7.67 -2.69 10.85
CA PHE A 26 -6.88 -1.55 11.33
C PHE A 26 -6.13 -1.90 12.61
N ARG A 27 -6.81 -2.52 13.58
CA ARG A 27 -6.17 -2.99 14.81
C ARG A 27 -5.04 -3.99 14.51
N TRP A 28 -5.29 -4.96 13.64
CA TRP A 28 -4.25 -5.90 13.22
C TRP A 28 -3.05 -5.19 12.59
N SER A 29 -3.27 -4.14 11.80
CA SER A 29 -2.18 -3.37 11.18
C SER A 29 -1.33 -2.61 12.20
N GLU A 30 -1.94 -2.15 13.30
CA GLU A 30 -1.25 -1.49 14.41
C GLU A 30 -0.45 -2.47 15.25
N ASP A 31 -1.00 -3.67 15.48
CA ASP A 31 -0.39 -4.71 16.31
C ASP A 31 0.65 -5.57 15.56
N ASN A 32 0.64 -5.57 14.22
CA ASN A 32 1.52 -6.43 13.43
C ASN A 32 2.97 -5.91 13.41
N GLU A 33 3.87 -6.67 14.04
CA GLU A 33 5.29 -6.32 14.17
C GLU A 33 5.97 -6.06 12.82
N GLN A 34 5.72 -6.87 11.79
CA GLN A 34 6.39 -6.71 10.49
C GLN A 34 5.92 -5.46 9.73
N ILE A 35 4.64 -5.09 9.84
CA ILE A 35 4.08 -3.85 9.29
C ILE A 35 4.63 -2.63 10.03
N GLN A 36 4.71 -2.71 11.36
CA GLN A 36 5.29 -1.63 12.16
C GLN A 36 6.80 -1.48 11.92
N GLU A 37 7.54 -2.58 11.76
CA GLU A 37 8.97 -2.58 11.45
C GLU A 37 9.27 -1.84 10.14
N LYS A 38 8.61 -2.24 9.04
CA LYS A 38 8.83 -1.59 7.74
C LYS A 38 8.48 -0.10 7.80
N ALA A 39 7.39 0.28 8.48
CA ALA A 39 6.99 1.67 8.64
C ALA A 39 8.03 2.47 9.43
N ARG A 40 8.55 1.91 10.53
CA ARG A 40 9.58 2.53 11.36
C ARG A 40 10.91 2.72 10.62
N ILE A 41 11.34 1.74 9.82
CA ILE A 41 12.55 1.83 9.00
C ILE A 41 12.42 3.00 8.01
N ILE A 42 11.32 3.07 7.26
CA ILE A 42 11.10 4.16 6.30
C ILE A 42 11.07 5.52 7.01
N ASN A 43 10.32 5.62 8.11
CA ASN A 43 10.20 6.87 8.87
C ASN A 43 11.55 7.33 9.44
N LYS A 44 12.41 6.40 9.88
CA LYS A 44 13.77 6.69 10.33
C LYS A 44 14.59 7.40 9.24
N TYR A 45 14.51 6.93 7.99
CA TYR A 45 15.23 7.57 6.89
C TYR A 45 14.61 8.91 6.48
N TYR A 46 13.29 9.04 6.52
CA TYR A 46 12.60 10.30 6.21
C TYR A 46 12.93 11.42 7.20
N LYS A 47 13.09 11.08 8.48
CA LYS A 47 13.46 12.02 9.54
C LYS A 47 14.97 12.30 9.65
N GLY A 48 15.82 11.52 8.98
CA GLY A 48 17.27 11.76 8.96
C GLY A 48 17.67 12.96 8.09
N ASP A 49 18.94 13.35 8.14
CA ASP A 49 19.42 14.55 7.43
C ASP A 49 19.83 14.30 5.98
N SER A 50 20.12 13.05 5.61
CA SER A 50 20.61 12.70 4.28
C SER A 50 19.48 12.68 3.25
N GLN A 51 19.47 13.65 2.33
CA GLN A 51 18.51 13.68 1.21
C GLN A 51 18.58 12.43 0.32
N TYR A 52 19.77 11.89 0.09
CA TYR A 52 19.94 10.66 -0.70
C TYR A 52 19.25 9.46 -0.04
N LYS A 53 19.40 9.28 1.27
CA LYS A 53 18.74 8.19 2.00
C LYS A 53 17.22 8.32 2.00
N LYS A 54 16.69 9.55 2.01
CA LYS A 54 15.23 9.77 1.86
C LYS A 54 14.74 9.30 0.50
N LYS A 55 15.44 9.66 -0.58
CA LYS A 55 15.09 9.23 -1.94
C LYS A 55 15.14 7.70 -2.07
N ILE A 56 16.23 7.07 -1.61
CA ILE A 56 16.35 5.60 -1.63
C ILE A 56 15.21 4.93 -0.86
N ALA A 57 14.87 5.44 0.33
CA ALA A 57 13.75 4.92 1.11
C ALA A 57 12.39 5.10 0.39
N SER A 58 12.17 6.23 -0.29
CA SER A 58 10.96 6.47 -1.10
C SER A 58 10.87 5.47 -2.25
N THR A 59 11.96 5.30 -3.01
CA THR A 59 12.00 4.34 -4.12
C THR A 59 11.73 2.92 -3.65
N LEU A 60 12.31 2.49 -2.52
CA LEU A 60 12.06 1.15 -1.96
C LEU A 60 10.63 0.98 -1.44
N LEU A 61 10.04 2.02 -0.86
CA LEU A 61 8.65 2.00 -0.43
C LEU A 61 7.71 1.79 -1.63
N GLU A 62 7.88 2.62 -2.66
CA GLU A 62 6.98 2.69 -3.81
C GLU A 62 7.19 1.51 -4.78
N SER A 63 8.44 1.14 -5.06
CA SER A 63 8.79 0.14 -6.07
C SER A 63 8.95 -1.28 -5.54
N PHE A 64 8.92 -1.48 -4.21
CA PHE A 64 9.08 -2.82 -3.62
C PHE A 64 8.07 -3.13 -2.52
N LEU A 65 7.98 -2.32 -1.46
CA LEU A 65 7.17 -2.69 -0.29
C LEU A 65 5.68 -2.84 -0.60
N PHE A 66 5.11 -1.99 -1.48
CA PHE A 66 3.71 -2.10 -1.87
C PHE A 66 3.36 -3.36 -2.67
N TYR A 67 4.31 -3.94 -3.42
CA TYR A 67 4.05 -5.10 -4.27
C TYR A 67 3.68 -6.36 -3.48
N SER A 68 4.08 -6.44 -2.20
CA SER A 68 3.62 -7.51 -1.30
C SER A 68 2.10 -7.48 -1.11
N GLY A 69 1.47 -6.31 -1.10
CA GLY A 69 0.02 -6.13 -1.02
C GLY A 69 -0.70 -6.26 -2.37
N PHE A 70 -0.07 -5.81 -3.46
CA PHE A 70 -0.66 -5.89 -4.80
C PHE A 70 -0.81 -7.31 -5.34
N TYR A 71 -0.02 -8.27 -4.83
CA TYR A 71 -0.09 -9.66 -5.27
C TYR A 71 -1.49 -10.27 -5.12
N LEU A 72 -2.18 -10.03 -3.99
CA LEU A 72 -3.43 -10.70 -3.68
C LEU A 72 -4.60 -10.30 -4.61
N PRO A 73 -4.88 -9.00 -4.85
CA PRO A 73 -5.88 -8.57 -5.83
C PRO A 73 -5.64 -9.14 -7.23
N PHE A 74 -4.38 -9.18 -7.68
CA PHE A 74 -4.05 -9.75 -9.00
C PHE A 74 -4.23 -11.26 -9.06
N LYS A 75 -3.83 -11.99 -8.00
CA LYS A 75 -4.05 -13.44 -7.90
C LYS A 75 -5.53 -13.82 -7.91
N TRP A 76 -6.38 -13.00 -7.31
CA TRP A 76 -7.83 -13.23 -7.34
C TRP A 76 -8.44 -12.84 -8.67
N SER A 77 -8.00 -11.73 -9.27
CA SER A 77 -8.46 -11.31 -10.59
C SER A 77 -8.11 -12.33 -11.67
N SER A 78 -6.96 -13.02 -11.60
CA SER A 78 -6.61 -14.09 -12.54
C SER A 78 -7.53 -15.31 -12.45
N LYS A 79 -8.33 -15.42 -11.38
CA LYS A 79 -9.37 -16.43 -11.18
C LYS A 79 -10.79 -15.87 -11.33
N GLY A 80 -10.94 -14.67 -11.90
CA GLY A 80 -12.24 -14.03 -12.10
C GLY A 80 -12.89 -13.47 -10.83
N LYS A 81 -12.13 -13.32 -9.73
CA LYS A 81 -12.64 -12.75 -8.46
C LYS A 81 -12.16 -11.33 -8.26
N LEU A 82 -13.04 -10.46 -7.75
CA LEU A 82 -12.74 -9.06 -7.43
C LEU A 82 -12.03 -8.30 -8.57
N THR A 83 -12.46 -8.52 -9.81
CA THR A 83 -11.86 -7.92 -11.01
C THR A 83 -11.90 -6.39 -10.96
N ASN A 84 -13.01 -5.80 -10.49
CA ASN A 84 -13.16 -4.36 -10.33
C ASN A 84 -12.22 -3.79 -9.24
N THR A 85 -12.00 -4.55 -8.16
CA THR A 85 -10.98 -4.19 -7.15
C THR A 85 -9.60 -4.18 -7.79
N ALA A 86 -9.28 -5.18 -8.61
CA ALA A 86 -8.01 -5.21 -9.32
C ALA A 86 -7.86 -4.05 -10.31
N ASP A 87 -8.93 -3.54 -10.93
CA ASP A 87 -8.85 -2.33 -11.77
C ASP A 87 -8.46 -1.09 -10.98
N ILE A 88 -8.99 -0.90 -9.78
CA ILE A 88 -8.56 0.18 -8.86
C ILE A 88 -7.08 0.02 -8.52
N ILE A 89 -6.63 -1.21 -8.22
CA ILE A 89 -5.22 -1.49 -7.93
C ILE A 89 -4.32 -1.23 -9.15
N ARG A 90 -4.77 -1.54 -10.38
CA ARG A 90 -4.02 -1.20 -11.62
C ARG A 90 -3.80 0.30 -11.76
N LEU A 91 -4.80 1.12 -11.41
CA LEU A 91 -4.66 2.58 -11.44
C LEU A 91 -3.63 3.07 -10.42
N ILE A 92 -3.63 2.50 -9.21
CA ILE A 92 -2.61 2.80 -8.19
C ILE A 92 -1.22 2.41 -8.70
N VAL A 93 -1.04 1.17 -9.19
CA VAL A 93 0.26 0.67 -9.69
C VAL A 93 0.79 1.54 -10.83
N ARG A 94 -0.09 1.99 -11.74
CA ARG A 94 0.31 2.89 -12.83
C ARG A 94 0.89 4.20 -12.31
N ASP A 95 0.27 4.79 -11.29
CA ASP A 95 0.74 6.04 -10.70
C ASP A 95 2.06 5.82 -9.92
N GLU A 96 2.19 4.73 -9.16
CA GLU A 96 3.42 4.40 -8.42
C GLU A 96 4.60 4.05 -9.33
N ALA A 97 4.35 3.44 -10.49
CA ALA A 97 5.39 3.18 -11.49
C ALA A 97 6.00 4.47 -12.04
N VAL A 98 5.22 5.56 -12.11
CA VAL A 98 5.73 6.88 -12.50
C VAL A 98 6.51 7.51 -11.35
N HIS A 99 6.03 7.44 -10.11
CA HIS A 99 6.77 7.99 -8.97
C HIS A 99 8.12 7.29 -8.74
N GLY A 100 8.18 5.96 -8.85
CA GLY A 100 9.42 5.20 -8.67
C GLY A 100 10.50 5.46 -9.72
N TYR A 101 10.14 6.03 -10.88
CA TYR A 101 11.08 6.39 -11.95
C TYR A 101 11.71 7.78 -11.77
N TYR A 102 11.10 8.68 -10.98
CA TYR A 102 11.51 10.09 -10.79
C TYR A 102 12.17 10.34 -9.42
#